data_AF-Q7BVH8-F1
#
_entry.id   AF-Q7BVH8-F1
#
_cell.length_a   1.000
_cell.length_b   1.000
_cell.length_c   1.000
_cell.angle_alpha   90.00
_cell.angle_beta   90.00
_cell.angle_gamma   90.00
#
_symmetry.space_group_name_H-M   'P 1'
#
loop_
_entity.id
_entity.type
_entity.pdbx_description
1 polymer ?
#
loop_
_entity_poly.entity_id
_entity_poly.type
_entity_poly.pdbx_seq_one_letter_code
_entity_poly.pdbx_strand_id
1 'polypeptide(L)' 'ALSLIYQDIAPSHDESKYLPAPVAGFVQSRHGNYLLLTNKERLRVGALLPNGGEIVHLSADVVTIKHYDTLINYPLDFK' A
#
# COMPACT_ATOMS: atom_id res chain seq x y z
N ALA A 1 -12.69 -21.14 10.45
CA ALA A 1 -13.00 -19.77 9.99
C ALA A 1 -11.76 -18.92 10.19
N LEU A 2 -11.25 -18.24 9.16
CA LEU A 2 -10.20 -17.24 9.31
C LEU A 2 -10.85 -16.02 10.00
N SER A 3 -10.50 -15.78 11.26
CA SER A 3 -10.97 -14.59 11.98
C SER A 3 -10.33 -13.36 11.34
N LEU A 4 -11.15 -12.47 10.80
CA LEU A 4 -10.72 -11.12 10.46
C LEU A 4 -10.44 -10.41 11.79
N ILE A 5 -9.16 -10.37 12.19
CA ILE A 5 -8.76 -9.56 13.34
C ILE A 5 -8.70 -8.12 12.84
N TYR A 6 -9.75 -7.35 13.13
CA TYR A 6 -9.72 -5.91 12.95
C TYR A 6 -8.64 -5.34 13.87
N GLN A 7 -7.56 -4.83 13.29
CA GLN A 7 -6.57 -4.04 14.00
C GLN A 7 -6.81 -2.57 13.67
N ASP A 8 -7.07 -1.77 14.70
CA ASP A 8 -7.16 -0.32 14.58
C ASP A 8 -5.74 0.25 14.41
N ILE A 9 -5.26 0.22 13.17
CA ILE A 9 -3.96 0.76 12.78
C ILE A 9 -4.20 2.21 12.38
N ALA A 10 -3.69 3.14 13.19
CA ALA A 10 -3.76 4.56 12.88
C ALA A 10 -3.15 4.85 11.50
N PRO A 11 -3.82 5.65 10.65
CA PRO A 11 -3.29 5.98 9.33
C PRO A 11 -2.00 6.78 9.47
N SER A 12 -0.94 6.34 8.80
CA SER A 12 0.27 7.14 8.66
C SER A 12 0.09 8.09 7.49
N HIS A 13 0.45 9.36 7.67
CA HIS A 13 0.44 10.36 6.59
C HIS A 13 1.82 10.55 5.94
N ASP A 14 2.82 9.76 6.35
CA ASP A 14 4.20 9.88 5.89
C ASP A 14 4.50 8.87 4.78
N GLU A 15 3.96 9.14 3.59
CA GLU A 15 4.18 8.30 2.39
C GLU A 15 5.66 8.16 2.04
N SER A 16 6.43 9.23 2.25
CA SER A 16 7.83 9.34 1.87
C SER A 16 8.73 8.33 2.58
N LYS A 17 8.31 7.89 3.76
CA LYS A 17 9.03 6.94 4.58
C LYS A 17 8.89 5.50 4.09
N TYR A 18 7.74 5.17 3.50
CA TYR A 18 7.39 3.78 3.21
C TYR A 18 7.32 3.45 1.73
N LEU A 19 6.83 4.37 0.90
CA LEU A 19 6.77 4.20 -0.55
C LEU A 19 8.01 4.81 -1.22
N PRO A 20 8.52 4.19 -2.30
CA PRO A 20 9.72 4.67 -2.97
C PRO A 20 9.50 5.96 -3.78
N ALA A 21 8.24 6.32 -4.04
CA ALA A 21 7.84 7.57 -4.66
C ALA A 21 6.37 7.90 -4.31
N PRO A 22 5.93 9.17 -4.43
CA PRO A 22 4.54 9.55 -4.22
C PRO A 22 3.58 8.78 -5.13
N VAL A 23 2.36 8.56 -4.64
CA VAL A 23 1.32 7.85 -5.38
C VAL A 23 0.74 8.74 -6.48
N ALA A 24 0.72 8.22 -7.72
CA ALA A 24 0.07 8.88 -8.85
C ALA A 24 -1.37 8.37 -9.08
N GLY A 25 -1.70 7.15 -8.64
CA GLY A 25 -3.05 6.61 -8.76
C GLY A 25 -3.17 5.16 -8.34
N PHE A 26 -4.41 4.70 -8.17
CA PHE A 26 -4.76 3.29 -8.10
C PHE A 26 -5.39 2.85 -9.42
N VAL A 27 -4.91 1.74 -9.99
CA VAL A 27 -5.41 1.22 -11.26
C VAL A 27 -6.02 -0.16 -11.06
N GLN A 28 -7.31 -0.27 -11.40
CA GLN A 28 -8.00 -1.54 -11.57
C GLN A 28 -7.86 -2.01 -13.02
N SER A 29 -7.42 -3.24 -13.22
CA SER A 29 -7.25 -3.81 -14.56
C SER A 29 -7.62 -5.29 -14.58
N ARG A 30 -7.89 -5.81 -15.80
CA ARG A 30 -8.10 -7.24 -16.03
C ARG A 30 -6.91 -8.12 -15.58
N HIS A 31 -5.73 -7.52 -15.47
CA HIS A 31 -4.48 -8.19 -15.11
C HIS A 31 -4.11 -8.00 -13.63
N GLY A 32 -5.10 -7.59 -12.82
CA GLY A 32 -4.95 -7.30 -11.40
C GLY A 32 -4.78 -5.81 -11.11
N ASN A 33 -5.04 -5.48 -9.85
CA ASN A 33 -4.94 -4.12 -9.33
C ASN A 33 -3.48 -3.77 -9.04
N TYR A 34 -3.10 -2.50 -9.22
CA TYR A 34 -1.79 -2.01 -8.85
C TYR A 34 -1.83 -0.54 -8.43
N LEU A 35 -0.89 -0.15 -7.57
CA LEU A 35 -0.59 1.23 -7.24
C LEU A 35 0.38 1.78 -8.28
N LEU A 36 0.04 2.87 -8.95
CA LEU A 36 0.92 3.59 -9.85
C LEU A 36 1.62 4.70 -9.05
N LEU A 37 2.95 4.72 -9.11
CA LEU A 37 3.75 5.78 -8.52
C LEU A 37 4.11 6.84 -9.55
N THR A 38 4.45 8.05 -9.09
CA THR A 38 4.86 9.18 -9.93
C THR A 38 6.13 8.90 -10.74
N ASN A 39 7.00 8.01 -10.27
CA ASN A 39 8.17 7.50 -11.00
C ASN A 39 7.83 6.43 -12.06
N LYS A 40 6.54 6.14 -12.28
CA LYS A 40 5.96 5.13 -13.20
C LYS A 40 6.10 3.68 -12.74
N GLU A 41 6.62 3.42 -11.54
CA GLU A 41 6.61 2.07 -10.96
C GLU A 41 5.18 1.62 -10.65
N ARG A 42 5.00 0.30 -10.68
CA ARG A 42 3.71 -0.35 -10.42
C ARG A 42 3.86 -1.33 -9.28
N LEU A 43 3.29 -1.01 -8.14
CA LEU A 43 3.31 -1.87 -6.96
C LEU A 43 2.05 -2.73 -6.90
N ARG A 44 2.22 -4.01 -6.59
CA ARG A 44 1.15 -5.00 -6.44
C ARG A 44 1.24 -5.62 -5.04
N VAL A 45 0.19 -6.32 -4.61
CA VAL A 45 0.28 -7.18 -3.43
C VAL A 45 1.43 -8.18 -3.62
N GLY A 46 2.26 -8.33 -2.57
CA GLY A 46 3.51 -9.10 -2.58
C GLY A 46 4.75 -8.32 -3.06
N ALA A 47 4.61 -7.06 -3.47
CA ALA A 47 5.77 -6.25 -3.84
C ALA A 47 6.61 -5.91 -2.61
N LEU A 48 7.92 -6.20 -2.70
CA LEU A 48 8.92 -5.81 -1.71
C LEU A 48 9.41 -4.39 -2.00
N LEU A 49 9.44 -3.56 -0.95
CA LEU A 49 9.84 -2.17 -0.99
C LEU A 49 11.32 -2.03 -0.58
N PRO A 50 12.04 -1.00 -1.08
CA PRO A 50 13.48 -0.85 -0.80
C PRO A 50 13.85 -0.74 0.69
N ASN A 51 12.92 -0.29 1.53
CA ASN A 51 13.09 -0.19 2.98
C ASN A 51 12.78 -1.50 3.73
N GLY A 52 12.53 -2.61 3.03
CA GLY A 52 12.18 -3.91 3.60
C GLY A 52 10.68 -4.10 3.87
N GLY A 53 9.82 -3.17 3.42
CA GLY A 53 8.37 -3.33 3.52
C GLY A 53 7.81 -4.29 2.46
N GLU A 54 6.62 -4.83 2.70
CA GLU A 54 5.85 -5.63 1.74
C GLU A 54 4.44 -5.07 1.60
N ILE A 55 3.96 -4.91 0.38
CA ILE A 55 2.56 -4.56 0.12
C ILE A 55 1.70 -5.78 0.40
N VAL A 56 0.91 -5.76 1.48
CA VAL A 56 0.07 -6.90 1.87
C VAL A 56 -1.40 -6.71 1.53
N HIS A 57 -1.84 -5.46 1.30
CA HIS A 57 -3.18 -5.15 0.84
C HIS A 57 -3.19 -3.91 -0.05
N LEU A 58 -4.10 -3.91 -1.03
CA LEU A 58 -4.26 -2.82 -1.99
C LEU A 58 -5.73 -2.69 -2.40
N SER A 59 -6.29 -1.50 -2.24
CA SER A 59 -7.62 -1.10 -2.72
C SER A 59 -7.58 0.31 -3.30
N ALA A 60 -8.74 0.84 -3.71
CA ALA A 60 -8.84 2.22 -4.16
C ALA A 60 -8.63 3.24 -3.03
N ASP A 61 -8.92 2.85 -1.78
CA ASP A 61 -8.96 3.76 -0.63
C ASP A 61 -7.74 3.63 0.27
N VAL A 62 -7.04 2.49 0.23
CA VAL A 62 -5.92 2.21 1.14
C VAL A 62 -4.91 1.25 0.53
N VAL A 63 -3.63 1.50 0.82
CA VAL A 63 -2.56 0.53 0.71
C VAL A 63 -2.07 0.15 2.10
N THR A 64 -1.88 -1.14 2.35
CA THR A 64 -1.31 -1.64 3.60
C THR A 64 0.07 -2.21 3.35
N ILE A 65 1.04 -1.74 4.12
CA ILE A 65 2.43 -2.16 4.08
C ILE A 65 2.74 -2.91 5.38
N LYS A 66 3.25 -4.13 5.26
CA LYS A 66 3.90 -4.82 6.38
C LYS A 66 5.35 -4.39 6.44
N HIS A 67 5.80 -3.87 7.58
CA HIS A 67 7.20 -3.52 7.83
C HIS A 67 7.61 -4.06 9.19
N TYR A 68 8.53 -5.01 9.20
CA TYR A 68 8.84 -5.84 10.38
C TYR A 68 7.55 -6.48 10.96
N ASP A 69 7.28 -6.27 12.25
CA ASP A 69 6.09 -6.76 12.95
C ASP A 69 4.93 -5.75 12.96
N THR A 70 5.03 -4.67 12.16
CA THR A 70 4.01 -3.61 12.09
C THR A 70 3.27 -3.65 10.76
N LEU A 71 1.96 -3.39 10.81
CA LEU A 71 1.15 -3.05 9.65
C LEU A 71 0.94 -1.55 9.61
N ILE A 72 1.11 -0.95 8.43
CA ILE A 72 0.96 0.47 8.19
C ILE A 72 -0.12 0.64 7.13
N ASN A 73 -1.22 1.28 7.50
CA ASN A 73 -2.27 1.67 6.56
C ASN A 73 -1.99 3.08 6.07
N TYR A 74 -1.90 3.23 4.76
CA TYR A 74 -1.79 4.51 4.08
C TYR A 74 -3.06 4.75 3.26
N PRO A 75 -3.96 5.65 3.72
CA PRO A 75 -5.13 6.03 2.95
C PRO A 75 -4.71 6.72 1.65
N LEU A 76 -5.36 6.38 0.56
CA LEU A 76 -5.17 7.00 -0.75
C LEU A 76 -6.22 8.10 -0.91
N ASP A 77 -5.79 9.36 -0.79
CA ASP A 77 -6.65 10.52 -1.02
C ASP A 77 -6.33 11.14 -2.38
N PHE A 78 -7.06 10.70 -3.42
CA PHE A 78 -6.97 11.26 -4.77
C PHE A 78 -8.00 12.40 -4.90
N LYS A 79 -7.69 13.56 -4.33
CA LYS A 79 -8.48 14.80 -4.57
C LYS A 79 -8.07 15.51 -5.85
#